data_AF-A0A7C4FBE6-F1
#
_entry.id   AF-A0A7C4FBE6-F1
#
_cell.length_a   1.000
_cell.length_b   1.000
_cell.length_c   1.000
_cell.angle_alpha   90.00
_cell.angle_beta   90.00
_cell.angle_gamma   90.00
#
_symmetry.space_group_name_H-M   'P 1'
#
loop_
_entity.id
_entity.type
_entity.pdbx_description
1 polymer ?
#
loop_
_entity_poly.entity_id
_entity_poly.type
_entity_poly.pdbx_seq_one_letter_code
_entity_poly.pdbx_strand_id
1 'polypeptide(L)'
;MFDKVKQLAELKKMRDQAMQIQKQLAAEEITIEEDSIKIVVSGDQKIKLLEIDGLTNERVVEILNKAIKKSQEVAARRLAEMSGGLTGLLKGQNPMGA
;
A
#
# COMPACT_ATOMS: atom_id res chain seq x y z
N MET A 1 13.64 -0.19 31.13
CA MET A 1 12.15 -0.21 30.98
C MET A 1 11.62 1.12 30.44
N PHE A 2 12.10 2.25 30.95
CA PHE A 2 11.75 3.60 30.47
C PHE A 2 11.94 3.80 28.95
N ASP A 3 13.04 3.30 28.37
CA ASP A 3 13.28 3.41 26.93
C ASP A 3 12.33 2.55 26.08
N LYS A 4 11.88 1.39 26.58
CA LYS A 4 10.86 0.57 25.91
C LYS A 4 9.49 1.26 25.90
N VAL A 5 9.15 1.99 26.97
CA VAL A 5 7.89 2.76 27.06
C VAL A 5 7.94 3.94 26.09
N LYS A 6 9.08 4.63 25.99
CA LYS A 6 9.29 5.69 25.00
C LYS A 6 9.19 5.18 23.56
N GLN A 7 9.86 4.08 23.25
CA GLN A 7 9.77 3.44 21.93
C GLN A 7 8.33 3.04 21.57
N LEU A 8 7.57 2.48 22.53
CA LEU A 8 6.17 2.13 22.29
C LEU A 8 5.29 3.37 22.05
N ALA A 9 5.54 4.46 22.78
CA ALA A 9 4.83 5.72 22.59
C ALA A 9 5.13 6.34 21.21
N GLU A 10 6.39 6.30 20.76
CA GLU A 10 6.78 6.75 19.41
C GLU A 10 6.16 5.89 18.32
N LEU A 11 6.20 4.56 18.45
CA LEU A 11 5.55 3.64 17.51
C LEU A 11 4.05 3.92 17.38
N LYS A 12 3.37 4.16 18.51
CA LYS A 12 1.95 4.51 18.51
C LYS A 12 1.70 5.82 17.78
N LYS A 13 2.52 6.85 18.05
CA LYS A 13 2.41 8.15 17.37
C LYS A 13 2.63 8.03 15.86
N MET A 14 3.63 7.27 15.43
CA MET A 14 3.90 7.02 14.00
C MET A 14 2.73 6.28 13.34
N ARG A 15 2.17 5.26 14.00
CA ARG A 15 1.00 4.54 13.51
C ARG A 15 -0.20 5.47 13.36
N ASP A 16 -0.46 6.32 14.36
CA ASP A 16 -1.59 7.24 14.34
C ASP A 16 -1.43 8.30 13.22
N GLN A 17 -0.21 8.80 13.00
CA GLN A 17 0.13 9.67 11.86
C GLN A 17 -0.07 8.96 10.52
N ALA A 18 0.41 7.72 10.37
CA ALA A 18 0.23 6.93 9.16
C ALA A 18 -1.26 6.71 8.84
N MET A 19 -2.08 6.41 9.84
CA MET A 19 -3.54 6.29 9.66
C MET A 19 -4.19 7.61 9.22
N GLN A 20 -3.74 8.75 9.74
CA GLN A 20 -4.24 10.05 9.30
C GLN A 20 -3.89 10.32 7.83
N ILE A 21 -2.65 10.06 7.43
CA ILE A 21 -2.22 10.19 6.02
C ILE A 21 -3.03 9.27 5.13
N GLN A 22 -3.20 8.00 5.52
CA GLN A 22 -4.01 7.04 4.76
C GLN A 22 -5.45 7.54 4.56
N LYS A 23 -6.07 8.10 5.61
CA LYS A 23 -7.42 8.68 5.51
C LYS A 23 -7.47 9.89 4.59
N GLN A 24 -6.46 10.76 4.63
CA GLN A 24 -6.36 11.91 3.75
C GLN A 24 -6.24 11.48 2.28
N LEU A 25 -5.35 10.52 1.99
CA LEU A 25 -5.18 9.95 0.65
C LEU A 25 -6.46 9.27 0.14
N ALA A 26 -7.17 8.54 1.00
CA ALA A 26 -8.42 7.88 0.61
C ALA A 26 -9.57 8.87 0.32
N ALA A 27 -9.47 10.11 0.82
CA ALA A 27 -10.42 11.19 0.60
C ALA A 27 -10.06 12.05 -0.62
N GLU A 28 -8.81 12.05 -1.06
CA GLU A 28 -8.38 12.70 -2.29
C GLU A 28 -8.85 11.88 -3.49
N GLU A 29 -9.51 12.52 -4.44
CA GLU A 29 -10.01 11.89 -5.67
C GLU A 29 -9.35 12.51 -6.88
N ILE A 30 -8.81 11.63 -7.73
CA ILE A 30 -8.15 11.96 -8.99
C ILE A 30 -9.09 11.48 -10.10
N THR A 31 -9.49 12.40 -10.97
CA THR A 31 -10.35 12.11 -12.11
C THR A 31 -9.56 12.27 -13.40
N ILE A 32 -9.65 11.27 -14.27
CA ILE A 32 -9.09 11.30 -15.62
C ILE A 32 -10.23 11.06 -16.60
N GLU A 33 -10.32 11.90 -17.62
CA GLU A 33 -11.33 11.83 -18.69
C GLU A 33 -10.64 11.90 -20.04
N GLU A 34 -10.66 10.79 -20.79
CA GLU A 34 -10.03 10.66 -22.12
C GLU A 34 -10.87 9.70 -22.98
N ASP A 35 -11.05 9.99 -24.27
CA ASP A 35 -11.70 9.09 -25.25
C ASP A 35 -13.04 8.48 -24.78
N SER A 36 -13.94 9.31 -24.24
CA SER A 36 -15.23 8.88 -23.66
C SER A 36 -15.13 7.95 -22.45
N ILE A 37 -13.95 7.82 -21.86
CA ILE A 37 -13.69 7.07 -20.63
C ILE A 37 -13.46 8.06 -19.51
N LYS A 38 -14.20 7.89 -18.41
CA LYS A 38 -14.00 8.61 -17.16
C LYS A 38 -13.62 7.64 -16.06
N ILE A 39 -12.51 7.91 -15.39
CA ILE A 39 -12.02 7.11 -14.27
C ILE A 39 -11.86 8.01 -13.06
N VAL A 40 -12.38 7.57 -11.92
CA VAL A 40 -12.15 8.21 -10.62
C VAL A 40 -11.38 7.23 -9.73
N VAL A 41 -10.22 7.66 -9.25
CA VAL A 41 -9.34 6.88 -8.38
C VAL A 41 -9.04 7.69 -7.13
N SER A 42 -9.05 7.09 -5.94
CA SER A 42 -8.59 7.80 -4.74
C SER A 42 -7.06 7.83 -4.65
N GLY A 43 -6.50 8.76 -3.86
CA GLY A 43 -5.05 8.90 -3.66
C GLY A 43 -4.37 7.65 -3.07
N ASP A 44 -5.13 6.75 -2.45
CA ASP A 44 -4.67 5.41 -2.03
C ASP A 44 -4.75 4.34 -3.14
N GLN A 45 -4.96 4.76 -4.39
CA GLN A 45 -5.03 3.93 -5.61
C GLN A 45 -6.23 2.96 -5.66
N LYS A 46 -7.35 3.30 -5.02
CA LYS A 46 -8.60 2.53 -5.16
C LYS A 46 -9.47 3.12 -6.26
N ILE A 47 -9.87 2.31 -7.23
CA ILE A 47 -10.78 2.75 -8.30
C ILE A 47 -12.19 2.87 -7.71
N LYS A 48 -12.77 4.07 -7.82
CA LYS A 48 -14.11 4.42 -7.31
C LYS A 48 -15.16 4.32 -8.43
N LEU A 49 -14.81 4.80 -9.61
CA LEU A 49 -15.70 4.86 -10.76
C LEU A 49 -14.92 4.60 -12.04
N LEU A 50 -15.55 3.86 -12.94
CA LEU A 50 -15.16 3.74 -14.33
C LEU A 50 -16.44 3.87 -15.15
N GLU A 51 -16.45 4.85 -16.03
CA GLU A 51 -17.53 5.13 -16.96
C GLU A 51 -16.96 5.10 -18.37
N ILE A 52 -17.69 4.47 -19.29
CA ILE A 52 -17.34 4.35 -20.71
C ILE A 52 -18.58 4.73 -21.48
N ASP A 53 -18.47 5.75 -22.34
CA ASP A 53 -19.59 6.28 -23.14
C ASP A 53 -20.81 6.66 -22.28
N GLY A 54 -20.58 7.21 -21.09
CA GLY A 54 -21.67 7.58 -20.16
C GLY A 54 -22.23 6.43 -19.33
N LEU A 55 -21.70 5.20 -19.47
CA LEU A 55 -22.17 4.02 -18.74
C LEU A 55 -21.16 3.57 -17.68
N THR A 56 -21.62 3.48 -16.43
CA THR A 56 -20.83 2.97 -15.31
C THR A 56 -20.57 1.46 -15.45
N ASN A 57 -19.33 1.04 -15.25
CA ASN A 57 -18.87 -0.33 -15.40
C ASN A 57 -18.39 -0.93 -14.06
N GLU A 58 -19.30 -1.14 -13.11
CA GLU A 58 -18.98 -1.63 -11.75
C GLU A 58 -18.24 -2.97 -11.73
N ARG A 59 -18.62 -3.91 -12.61
CA ARG A 59 -17.94 -5.20 -12.73
C ARG A 59 -16.44 -5.05 -13.07
N VAL A 60 -16.12 -4.08 -13.93
CA VAL A 60 -14.73 -3.81 -14.32
C VAL A 60 -13.98 -3.17 -13.15
N VAL A 61 -14.61 -2.22 -12.45
CA VAL A 61 -14.06 -1.62 -11.22
C VAL A 61 -13.69 -2.69 -10.19
N GLU A 62 -14.55 -3.68 -9.97
CA GLU A 62 -14.25 -4.79 -9.04
C GLU A 62 -13.05 -5.63 -9.49
N ILE A 63 -12.98 -5.99 -10.78
CA ILE A 63 -11.90 -6.80 -11.33
C ILE A 63 -10.57 -6.05 -11.24
N LEU A 64 -10.54 -4.77 -11.60
CA LEU A 64 -9.35 -3.94 -11.51
C LEU A 64 -8.88 -3.77 -10.07
N ASN A 65 -9.78 -3.50 -9.13
CA ASN A 65 -9.41 -3.43 -7.71
C ASN A 65 -8.86 -4.77 -7.18
N LYS A 66 -9.42 -5.92 -7.62
CA LYS A 66 -8.87 -7.26 -7.31
C LYS A 66 -7.47 -7.44 -7.89
N ALA A 67 -7.23 -6.98 -9.12
CA ALA A 67 -5.92 -7.05 -9.77
C ALA A 67 -4.87 -6.18 -9.07
N ILE A 68 -5.22 -4.94 -8.71
CA ILE A 68 -4.37 -4.02 -7.94
C ILE A 68 -3.98 -4.68 -6.61
N LYS A 69 -4.96 -5.22 -5.87
CA LYS A 69 -4.70 -5.91 -4.60
C LYS A 69 -3.76 -7.10 -4.76
N LYS A 70 -3.95 -7.94 -5.80
CA LYS A 70 -3.03 -9.04 -6.10
C LYS A 70 -1.62 -8.56 -6.42
N SER A 71 -1.48 -7.46 -7.16
CA SER A 71 -0.17 -6.85 -7.45
C SER A 71 0.52 -6.40 -6.16
N GLN A 72 -0.21 -5.74 -5.26
CA GLN A 72 0.30 -5.34 -3.94
C GLN A 72 0.73 -6.55 -3.10
N GLU A 73 -0.05 -7.64 -3.10
CA GLU A 73 0.30 -8.89 -2.40
C GLU A 73 1.58 -9.51 -2.96
N VAL A 74 1.77 -9.51 -4.27
CA VAL A 74 3.01 -10.00 -4.91
C VAL A 74 4.19 -9.11 -4.51
N ALA A 75 4.05 -7.79 -4.58
CA ALA A 75 5.10 -6.86 -4.17
C ALA A 75 5.49 -7.04 -2.69
N ALA A 76 4.50 -7.17 -1.81
CA ALA A 76 4.71 -7.44 -0.38
C ALA A 76 5.46 -8.75 -0.14
N ARG A 77 5.10 -9.83 -0.88
CA ARG A 77 5.82 -11.10 -0.82
C ARG A 77 7.28 -10.95 -1.27
N ARG A 78 7.54 -10.25 -2.37
CA ARG A 78 8.91 -9.98 -2.85
C ARG A 78 9.74 -9.21 -1.83
N LEU A 79 9.16 -8.17 -1.22
CA LEU A 79 9.84 -7.41 -0.16
C LEU A 79 10.12 -8.26 1.09
N ALA A 80 9.18 -9.14 1.47
CA ALA A 80 9.39 -10.08 2.57
C ALA A 80 10.50 -11.10 2.25
N GLU A 81 10.55 -11.63 1.03
CA GLU A 81 11.62 -12.51 0.56
C GLU A 81 12.98 -11.81 0.60
N MET A 82 13.06 -10.57 0.13
CA MET A 82 14.29 -9.78 0.15
C MET A 82 14.75 -9.47 1.58
N SER A 83 13.86 -9.04 2.47
CA SER A 83 14.20 -8.74 3.86
C SER A 83 14.56 -9.99 4.68
N GLY A 84 13.88 -11.11 4.45
CA GLY A 84 14.19 -12.41 5.05
C GLY A 84 15.50 -13.01 4.53
N GLY A 85 15.75 -12.91 3.21
CA GLY A 85 16.99 -13.35 2.59
C GLY A 85 18.20 -12.50 2.99
N LEU A 86 18.01 -11.18 3.11
CA LEU A 86 19.06 -10.25 3.56
C LEU A 86 19.37 -10.44 5.05
N THR A 87 18.35 -10.67 5.89
CA THR A 87 18.56 -11.05 7.31
C THR A 87 19.28 -12.41 7.43
N GLY A 88 18.97 -13.37 6.56
CA GLY A 88 19.68 -14.66 6.49
C GLY A 88 21.15 -14.53 6.08
N LEU A 89 21.45 -13.69 5.09
CA LEU A 89 22.81 -13.41 4.63
C LEU A 89 23.62 -12.61 5.67
N LEU A 90 23.04 -11.60 6.32
CA LEU A 90 23.69 -10.86 7.40
C LEU A 90 23.96 -11.75 8.62
N LYS A 91 23.07 -12.70 8.91
CA LYS A 91 23.28 -13.69 9.98
C LYS A 91 24.32 -14.76 9.59
N GLY A 92 24.42 -15.08 8.31
CA GLY A 92 25.43 -16.01 7.76
C GLY A 92 26.82 -15.40 7.60
N GLN A 93 26.93 -14.07 7.48
CA GLN A 93 28.21 -13.33 7.43
C GLN A 93 28.75 -12.92 8.80
N ASN A 94 28.17 -13.41 9.91
CA ASN A 94 28.80 -13.29 11.22
C ASN A 94 29.53 -14.62 11.52
N PRO A 95 30.78 -14.82 11.06
CA PRO A 95 31.61 -15.84 11.66
C PRO A 95 31.79 -15.43 13.13
N MET A 96 31.36 -16.26 14.06
CA MET A 96 31.89 -16.14 15.42
C MET A 96 33.41 -16.28 15.31
N GLY A 97 34.16 -15.21 15.57
CA GLY A 97 35.61 -15.26 15.48
C GLY A 97 36.33 -13.92 15.57
N ALA A 98 36.03 -13.11 16.60
CA ALA A 98 37.02 -12.37 17.40
C ALA A 98 36.34 -11.84 18.67
#